data_AF-A0A522R4L3-F1
#
_entry.id   AF-A0A522R4L3-F1
#
_cell.length_a   1.000
_cell.length_b   1.000
_cell.length_c   1.000
_cell.angle_alpha   90.00
_cell.angle_beta   90.00
_cell.angle_gamma   90.00
#
_symmetry.space_group_name_H-M   'P 1'
#
loop_
_entity.id
_entity.type
_entity.pdbx_description
1 polymer ?
#
loop_
_entity_poly.entity_id
_entity_poly.type
_entity_poly.pdbx_seq_one_letter_code
_entity_poly.pdbx_strand_id
1 'polypeptide(L)'
;SATASREPILDVPMLRDALRQRRRRPMLLIDLAVPRDIDPAVADLPDVFLYTIDDLQQAIDSGRRSREASVREAEAIIDLQVERYVAWRRAAALDQPLRAYRANAEAQRDEVLARAREMLAHGRDPNEALDFLANTLTGKLLHAPSVRLREAAEHGDQILLDAATRLFDADGHDA
;
A
#
# COMPACT_ATOMS: atom_id res chain seq x y z
N SER A 1 -12.24 3.17 33.56
CA SER A 1 -11.35 4.11 32.90
C SER A 1 -11.03 3.62 31.51
N ALA A 2 -10.90 4.53 30.55
CA ALA A 2 -10.63 4.24 29.13
C ALA A 2 -10.04 5.49 28.46
N THR A 3 -9.01 6.06 29.06
CA THR A 3 -8.31 7.23 28.54
C THR A 3 -7.08 6.82 27.73
N ALA A 4 -6.46 7.80 27.05
CA ALA A 4 -5.21 7.61 26.31
C ALA A 4 -3.98 8.10 27.09
N SER A 5 -4.09 8.21 28.42
CA SER A 5 -2.98 8.65 29.27
C SER A 5 -1.80 7.69 29.15
N ARG A 6 -0.58 8.24 29.23
CA ARG A 6 0.65 7.43 29.28
C ARG A 6 1.04 7.06 30.71
N GLU A 7 0.48 7.74 31.69
CA GLU A 7 0.69 7.50 33.12
C GLU A 7 -0.64 7.21 33.82
N PRO A 8 -0.64 6.37 34.88
CA PRO A 8 -1.84 6.15 35.67
C PRO A 8 -2.41 7.47 36.21
N ILE A 9 -3.69 7.68 35.96
CA ILE A 9 -4.44 8.87 36.38
C ILE A 9 -5.19 8.66 37.70
N LEU A 10 -5.39 7.39 38.10
CA LEU A 10 -5.94 7.02 39.40
C LEU A 10 -4.87 6.29 40.21
N ASP A 11 -4.43 6.92 41.30
CA ASP A 11 -3.41 6.39 42.20
C ASP A 11 -4.00 5.93 43.56
N VAL A 12 -3.14 5.31 44.36
CA VAL A 12 -3.49 4.79 45.69
C VAL A 12 -3.97 5.88 46.65
N PRO A 13 -3.28 7.04 46.79
CA PRO A 13 -3.77 8.15 47.62
C PRO A 13 -5.19 8.60 47.27
N MET A 14 -5.48 8.85 45.98
CA MET A 14 -6.79 9.32 45.52
C MET A 14 -7.91 8.35 45.90
N LEU A 15 -7.69 7.05 45.68
CA LEU A 15 -8.68 6.03 46.01
C LEU A 15 -8.83 5.81 47.52
N ARG A 16 -7.75 5.94 48.29
CA ARG A 16 -7.82 5.84 49.75
C ARG A 16 -8.69 6.95 50.35
N ASP A 17 -8.56 8.17 49.85
CA ASP A 17 -9.38 9.29 50.29
C ASP A 17 -10.84 9.14 49.83
N ALA A 18 -11.06 8.67 48.60
CA ALA A 18 -12.40 8.34 48.11
C ALA A 18 -13.10 7.29 48.99
N LEU A 19 -12.39 6.23 49.41
CA LEU A 19 -12.94 5.19 50.29
C LEU A 19 -13.28 5.71 51.69
N ARG A 20 -12.47 6.63 52.25
CA ARG A 20 -12.77 7.29 53.53
C ARG A 20 -14.06 8.09 53.45
N GLN A 21 -14.22 8.91 52.41
CA GLN A 21 -15.44 9.69 52.18
C GLN A 21 -16.66 8.79 51.98
N ARG A 22 -16.47 7.65 51.33
CA ARG A 22 -17.52 6.64 51.10
C ARG A 22 -17.78 5.73 52.31
N ARG A 23 -17.16 5.99 53.47
CA ARG A 23 -17.29 5.16 54.68
C ARG A 23 -17.05 3.66 54.40
N ARG A 24 -16.01 3.36 53.61
CA ARG A 24 -15.59 2.00 53.24
C ARG A 24 -16.62 1.21 52.43
N ARG A 25 -17.56 1.88 51.75
CA ARG A 25 -18.43 1.20 50.77
C ARG A 25 -17.59 0.71 49.58
N PRO A 26 -17.69 -0.57 49.19
CA PRO A 26 -16.91 -1.14 48.10
C PRO A 26 -16.96 -0.34 46.79
N MET A 27 -15.84 -0.37 46.06
CA MET A 27 -15.66 0.28 44.76
C MET A 27 -15.23 -0.76 43.72
N LEU A 28 -16.00 -0.84 42.64
CA LEU A 28 -15.63 -1.59 41.45
C LEU A 28 -14.96 -0.63 40.46
N LEU A 29 -13.72 -0.94 40.10
CA LEU A 29 -12.94 -0.21 39.10
C LEU A 29 -12.76 -1.13 37.90
N ILE A 30 -13.11 -0.62 36.71
CA ILE A 30 -12.91 -1.33 35.45
C ILE A 30 -11.93 -0.51 34.63
N ASP A 31 -10.73 -1.04 34.37
CA ASP A 31 -9.70 -0.40 33.57
C ASP A 31 -9.61 -1.07 32.18
N LEU A 32 -10.02 -0.32 31.15
CA LEU A 32 -10.01 -0.75 29.75
C LEU A 32 -8.86 -0.10 28.96
N ALA A 33 -8.01 0.71 29.60
CA ALA A 33 -6.97 1.48 28.92
C ALA A 33 -5.68 0.67 28.69
N VAL A 34 -5.00 0.98 27.58
CA VAL A 34 -3.66 0.46 27.24
C VAL A 34 -2.83 1.63 26.68
N PRO A 35 -1.82 2.16 27.41
CA PRO A 35 -1.36 1.80 28.75
C PRO A 35 -2.41 1.99 29.86
N ARG A 36 -2.23 1.35 31.03
CA ARG A 36 -3.23 1.36 32.13
C ARG A 36 -3.45 2.76 32.71
N ASP A 37 -4.71 3.08 32.96
CA ASP A 37 -5.13 4.34 33.59
C ASP A 37 -5.10 4.27 35.11
N ILE A 38 -5.16 3.06 35.68
CA ILE A 38 -5.24 2.84 37.11
C ILE A 38 -3.95 2.18 37.56
N ASP A 39 -3.33 2.76 38.59
CA ASP A 39 -2.13 2.20 39.19
C ASP A 39 -2.44 0.78 39.69
N PRO A 40 -1.72 -0.28 39.26
CA PRO A 40 -1.98 -1.64 39.70
C PRO A 40 -1.98 -1.81 41.23
N ALA A 41 -1.21 -1.00 41.95
CA ALA A 41 -1.12 -1.04 43.41
C ALA A 41 -2.45 -0.71 44.12
N VAL A 42 -3.44 -0.15 43.41
CA VAL A 42 -4.76 0.12 43.99
C VAL A 42 -5.55 -1.16 44.26
N ALA A 43 -5.20 -2.27 43.59
CA ALA A 43 -5.81 -3.58 43.82
C ALA A 43 -5.55 -4.11 45.24
N ASP A 44 -4.49 -3.63 45.91
CA ASP A 44 -4.15 -4.01 47.28
C ASP A 44 -4.99 -3.26 48.34
N LEU A 45 -5.79 -2.27 47.93
CA LEU A 45 -6.64 -1.52 48.86
C LEU A 45 -7.87 -2.35 49.27
N PRO A 46 -8.20 -2.41 50.57
CA PRO A 46 -9.43 -3.07 51.02
C PRO A 46 -10.65 -2.31 50.49
N ASP A 47 -11.69 -3.08 50.13
CA ASP A 47 -12.94 -2.59 49.52
C ASP A 47 -12.78 -2.03 48.10
N VAL A 48 -11.66 -2.31 47.41
CA VAL A 48 -11.46 -2.01 45.98
C VAL A 48 -11.38 -3.31 45.19
N PHE A 49 -12.14 -3.38 44.10
CA PHE A 49 -12.10 -4.49 43.15
C PHE A 49 -11.72 -3.92 41.78
N LEU A 50 -10.50 -4.19 41.33
CA LEU A 50 -9.99 -3.76 40.03
C LEU A 50 -10.11 -4.90 39.02
N TYR A 51 -10.79 -4.65 37.91
CA TYR A 51 -10.85 -5.53 36.75
C TYR A 51 -10.21 -4.83 35.55
N THR A 52 -9.36 -5.55 34.84
CA THR A 52 -8.66 -5.06 33.66
C THR A 52 -9.27 -5.64 32.38
N ILE A 53 -8.84 -5.13 31.23
CA ILE A 53 -9.20 -5.69 29.93
C ILE A 53 -8.89 -7.19 29.82
N ASP A 54 -7.80 -7.65 30.45
CA ASP A 54 -7.39 -9.06 30.46
C ASP A 54 -8.33 -9.93 31.31
N ASP A 55 -8.76 -9.43 32.48
CA ASP A 55 -9.70 -10.14 33.37
C ASP A 55 -11.09 -10.31 32.71
N LEU A 56 -11.49 -9.31 31.91
CA LEU A 56 -12.74 -9.34 31.17
C LEU A 56 -12.72 -10.34 30.01
N GLN A 57 -11.56 -10.59 29.40
CA GLN A 57 -11.44 -11.60 28.34
C GLN A 57 -11.82 -13.00 28.85
N GLN A 58 -11.40 -13.37 30.06
CA GLN A 58 -11.75 -14.68 30.65
C GLN A 58 -13.26 -14.86 30.90
N ALA A 59 -14.00 -13.77 31.16
CA ALA A 59 -15.44 -13.83 31.38
C ALA A 59 -16.27 -13.96 30.08
N ILE A 60 -15.67 -13.64 28.91
CA ILE A 60 -16.37 -13.53 27.62
C ILE A 60 -16.47 -14.87 26.87
N ASP A 61 -15.78 -15.93 27.32
CA ASP A 61 -15.75 -17.25 26.67
C ASP A 61 -17.12 -17.93 26.49
N SER A 62 -18.16 -17.49 27.22
CA SER A 62 -19.53 -18.00 27.08
C SER A 62 -20.24 -17.56 25.78
N GLY A 63 -19.78 -16.50 25.11
CA GLY A 63 -20.38 -15.98 23.86
C GLY A 63 -19.80 -16.55 22.56
N ARG A 64 -18.84 -17.49 22.65
CA ARG A 64 -17.97 -17.91 21.53
C ARG A 64 -18.74 -18.49 20.33
N ARG A 65 -19.76 -19.31 20.57
CA ARG A 65 -20.53 -20.00 19.52
C ARG A 65 -21.33 -19.07 18.60
N SER A 66 -21.88 -17.97 19.13
CA SER A 66 -22.58 -16.97 18.30
C SER A 66 -21.62 -16.13 17.47
N ARG A 67 -20.35 -16.01 17.90
CA ARG A 67 -19.32 -15.26 17.18
C ARG A 67 -18.67 -16.08 16.07
N GLU A 68 -18.61 -17.40 16.19
CA GLU A 68 -18.02 -18.28 15.17
C GLU A 68 -18.66 -18.13 13.78
N ALA A 69 -19.98 -17.97 13.70
CA ALA A 69 -20.66 -17.75 12.43
C ALA A 69 -20.32 -16.38 11.82
N SER A 70 -20.33 -15.32 12.63
CA SER A 70 -19.98 -13.97 12.21
C SER A 70 -18.49 -13.83 11.83
N VAL A 71 -17.60 -14.57 12.51
CA VAL A 71 -16.18 -14.63 12.16
C VAL A 71 -16.00 -15.25 10.77
N ARG A 72 -16.65 -16.38 10.48
CA ARG A 72 -16.57 -17.00 9.14
C ARG A 72 -17.07 -16.08 8.03
N GLU A 73 -18.16 -15.34 8.28
CA GLU A 73 -18.67 -14.36 7.31
C GLU A 73 -17.69 -13.21 7.09
N ALA A 74 -17.09 -12.69 8.16
CA ALA A 74 -16.06 -11.66 8.06
C ALA A 74 -14.80 -12.14 7.33
N GLU A 75 -14.35 -13.37 7.59
CA GLU A 75 -13.23 -13.99 6.89
C GLU A 75 -13.50 -14.11 5.38
N ALA A 76 -14.70 -14.56 4.99
CA ALA A 76 -15.08 -14.63 3.57
C ALA A 76 -15.07 -13.24 2.88
N ILE A 77 -15.50 -12.19 3.59
CA ILE A 77 -15.43 -10.81 3.07
C ILE A 77 -13.96 -10.39 2.89
N ILE A 78 -13.10 -10.69 3.87
CA ILE A 78 -11.67 -10.36 3.82
C ILE A 78 -11.02 -11.05 2.62
N ASP A 79 -11.23 -12.36 2.46
CA ASP A 79 -10.66 -13.13 1.35
C ASP A 79 -11.05 -12.54 0.00
N LEU A 80 -12.34 -12.23 -0.20
CA LEU A 80 -12.85 -11.59 -1.41
C LEU A 80 -12.19 -10.23 -1.65
N GLN A 81 -12.02 -9.40 -0.61
CA GLN A 81 -11.38 -8.09 -0.78
C GLN A 81 -9.89 -8.20 -1.06
N VAL A 82 -9.20 -9.18 -0.47
CA VAL A 82 -7.78 -9.44 -0.73
C VAL A 82 -7.59 -9.85 -2.19
N GLU A 83 -8.42 -10.75 -2.72
CA GLU A 83 -8.37 -11.14 -4.13
C GLU A 83 -8.57 -9.93 -5.06
N ARG A 84 -9.61 -9.11 -4.81
CA ARG A 84 -9.87 -7.89 -5.59
C ARG A 84 -8.71 -6.91 -5.53
N TYR A 85 -8.13 -6.71 -4.36
CA TYR A 85 -7.00 -5.81 -4.17
C TYR A 85 -5.76 -6.29 -4.92
N VAL A 86 -5.46 -7.59 -4.90
CA VAL A 86 -4.34 -8.17 -5.66
C VAL A 86 -4.56 -8.01 -7.16
N ALA A 87 -5.77 -8.26 -7.66
CA ALA A 87 -6.12 -8.06 -9.06
C ALA A 87 -5.95 -6.59 -9.48
N TRP A 88 -6.47 -5.65 -8.69
CA TRP A 88 -6.28 -4.22 -8.91
C TRP A 88 -4.81 -3.80 -8.91
N ARG A 89 -4.01 -4.29 -7.96
CA ARG A 89 -2.58 -3.99 -7.89
C ARG A 89 -1.84 -4.49 -9.13
N ARG A 90 -2.17 -5.69 -9.63
CA ARG A 90 -1.58 -6.23 -10.87
C ARG A 90 -1.93 -5.36 -12.09
N ALA A 91 -3.18 -4.89 -12.17
CA ALA A 91 -3.58 -3.97 -13.24
C ALA A 91 -2.84 -2.62 -13.16
N ALA A 92 -2.63 -2.10 -11.94
CA ALA A 92 -1.91 -0.86 -11.71
C ALA A 92 -0.38 -0.97 -11.91
N ALA A 93 0.20 -2.17 -11.88
CA ALA A 93 1.65 -2.38 -11.98
C ALA A 93 2.25 -1.95 -13.33
N LEU A 94 1.45 -1.95 -14.40
CA LEU A 94 1.88 -1.52 -15.75
C LEU A 94 1.89 0.00 -15.91
N ASP A 95 1.23 0.72 -15.04
CA ASP A 95 0.94 2.14 -15.20
C ASP A 95 2.22 3.00 -15.01
N GLN A 96 3.13 2.56 -14.14
CA GLN A 96 4.42 3.25 -13.91
C GLN A 96 5.46 3.00 -15.02
N PRO A 97 5.76 1.76 -15.44
CA PRO A 97 6.71 1.52 -16.53
C PRO A 97 6.28 2.15 -17.85
N LEU A 98 4.99 2.09 -18.19
CA LEU A 98 4.46 2.67 -19.43
C LEU A 98 4.55 4.20 -19.42
N ARG A 99 4.23 4.84 -18.30
CA ARG A 99 4.41 6.29 -18.15
C ARG A 99 5.88 6.70 -18.30
N ALA A 100 6.79 5.99 -17.64
CA ALA A 100 8.22 6.27 -17.74
C ALA A 100 8.73 6.12 -19.18
N TYR A 101 8.29 5.07 -19.89
CA TYR A 101 8.63 4.87 -21.29
C TYR A 101 8.13 6.00 -22.19
N ARG A 102 6.87 6.42 -22.04
CA ARG A 102 6.28 7.54 -22.81
C ARG A 102 7.00 8.86 -22.54
N ALA A 103 7.27 9.18 -21.28
CA ALA A 103 7.99 10.40 -20.91
C ALA A 103 9.40 10.43 -21.53
N ASN A 104 10.11 9.29 -21.52
CA ASN A 104 11.40 9.20 -22.19
C ASN A 104 11.26 9.36 -23.72
N ALA A 105 10.27 8.73 -24.35
CA ALA A 105 10.02 8.86 -25.78
C ALA A 105 9.75 10.32 -26.20
N GLU A 106 8.97 11.06 -25.42
CA GLU A 106 8.70 12.49 -25.63
C GLU A 106 9.97 13.33 -25.49
N ALA A 107 10.79 13.06 -24.46
CA ALA A 107 12.07 13.75 -24.29
C ALA A 107 13.03 13.50 -25.48
N GLN A 108 13.09 12.26 -25.98
CA GLN A 108 13.89 11.94 -27.17
C GLN A 108 13.35 12.65 -28.43
N ARG A 109 12.03 12.72 -28.61
CA ARG A 109 11.39 13.47 -29.70
C ARG A 109 11.82 14.93 -29.67
N ASP A 110 11.71 15.58 -28.51
CA ASP A 110 11.97 17.01 -28.38
C ASP A 110 13.45 17.34 -28.63
N GLU A 111 14.37 16.48 -28.18
CA GLU A 111 15.81 16.61 -28.46
C GLU A 111 16.13 16.51 -29.96
N VAL A 112 15.59 15.49 -30.64
CA VAL A 112 15.86 15.28 -32.08
C VAL A 112 15.20 16.38 -32.91
N LEU A 113 13.99 16.81 -32.53
CA LEU A 113 13.28 17.90 -33.18
C LEU A 113 14.04 19.22 -33.05
N ALA A 114 14.62 19.52 -31.88
CA ALA A 114 15.44 20.71 -31.68
C ALA A 114 16.65 20.72 -32.64
N ARG A 115 17.36 19.60 -32.77
CA ARG A 115 18.49 19.48 -33.72
C ARG A 115 18.06 19.62 -35.18
N ALA A 116 16.93 19.03 -35.57
CA ALA A 116 16.40 19.18 -36.92
C ALA A 116 16.04 20.66 -37.22
N ARG A 117 15.47 21.38 -36.25
CA ARG A 117 15.21 22.82 -36.36
C ARG A 117 16.49 23.64 -36.47
N GLU A 118 17.54 23.28 -35.73
CA GLU A 118 18.85 23.91 -35.87
C GLU A 118 19.44 23.68 -37.26
N MET A 119 19.35 22.47 -37.83
CA MET A 119 19.80 22.20 -39.19
C MET A 119 19.11 23.13 -40.21
N LEU A 120 17.78 23.28 -40.09
CA LEU A 120 17.00 24.20 -40.94
C LEU A 120 17.44 25.65 -40.74
N ALA A 121 17.64 26.09 -39.50
CA ALA A 121 18.06 27.46 -39.19
C ALA A 121 19.47 27.78 -39.76
N HIS A 122 20.33 26.78 -39.88
CA HIS A 122 21.65 26.90 -40.52
C HIS A 122 21.62 26.71 -42.05
N GLY A 123 20.42 26.66 -42.66
CA GLY A 123 20.25 26.60 -44.11
C GLY A 123 20.50 25.23 -44.74
N ARG A 124 20.44 24.13 -43.96
CA ARG A 124 20.47 22.77 -44.52
C ARG A 124 19.21 22.47 -45.33
N ASP A 125 19.31 21.50 -46.23
CA ASP A 125 18.19 21.08 -47.03
C ASP A 125 17.04 20.55 -46.14
N PRO A 126 15.78 20.98 -46.37
CA PRO A 126 14.67 20.51 -45.56
C PRO A 126 14.45 19.01 -45.59
N ASN A 127 14.70 18.33 -46.71
CA ASN A 127 14.55 16.87 -46.78
C ASN A 127 15.62 16.19 -45.92
N GLU A 128 16.85 16.70 -45.92
CA GLU A 128 17.92 16.17 -45.08
C GLU A 128 17.60 16.31 -43.58
N ALA A 129 17.02 17.44 -43.16
CA ALA A 129 16.59 17.63 -41.77
C ALA A 129 15.42 16.71 -41.38
N LEU A 130 14.49 16.47 -42.30
CA LEU A 130 13.36 15.55 -42.09
C LEU A 130 13.83 14.08 -42.04
N ASP A 131 14.72 13.68 -42.93
CA ASP A 131 15.32 12.34 -42.94
C ASP A 131 16.14 12.09 -41.67
N PHE A 132 16.91 13.10 -41.21
CA PHE A 132 17.60 13.04 -39.94
C PHE A 132 16.63 12.82 -38.78
N LEU A 133 15.55 13.61 -38.71
CA LEU A 133 14.54 13.50 -37.67
C LEU A 133 13.90 12.10 -37.67
N ALA A 134 13.42 11.64 -38.82
CA ALA A 134 12.73 10.37 -38.97
C ALA A 134 13.62 9.19 -38.58
N ASN A 135 14.84 9.13 -39.12
CA ASN A 135 15.77 8.02 -38.86
C ASN A 135 16.27 8.01 -37.41
N THR A 136 16.64 9.19 -36.88
CA THR A 136 17.19 9.30 -35.53
C THR A 136 16.14 9.02 -34.48
N LEU A 137 14.92 9.56 -34.64
CA LEU A 137 13.83 9.33 -33.72
C LEU A 137 13.41 7.85 -33.71
N THR A 138 13.24 7.25 -34.89
CA THR A 138 12.89 5.84 -35.02
C THR A 138 13.93 4.95 -34.33
N GLY A 139 15.23 5.21 -34.59
CA GLY A 139 16.32 4.48 -33.94
C GLY A 139 16.30 4.62 -32.41
N LYS A 140 16.11 5.85 -31.90
CA LYS A 140 16.06 6.11 -30.45
C LYS A 140 14.88 5.43 -29.76
N LEU A 141 13.70 5.43 -30.38
CA LEU A 141 12.49 4.82 -29.80
C LEU A 141 12.55 3.28 -29.78
N LEU A 142 13.15 2.68 -30.81
CA LEU A 142 13.22 1.23 -30.96
C LEU A 142 14.43 0.59 -30.26
N HIS A 143 15.48 1.35 -29.96
CA HIS A 143 16.71 0.80 -29.41
C HIS A 143 16.50 0.03 -28.10
N ALA A 144 15.92 0.66 -27.08
CA ALA A 144 15.75 0.03 -25.77
C ALA A 144 14.85 -1.23 -25.81
N PRO A 145 13.66 -1.21 -26.43
CA PRO A 145 12.86 -2.42 -26.62
C PRO A 145 13.62 -3.53 -27.37
N SER A 146 14.30 -3.18 -28.47
CA SER A 146 15.03 -4.17 -29.29
C SER A 146 16.17 -4.85 -28.52
N VAL A 147 16.91 -4.09 -27.71
CA VAL A 147 17.98 -4.64 -26.86
C VAL A 147 17.40 -5.60 -25.82
N ARG A 148 16.31 -5.20 -25.14
CA ARG A 148 15.66 -6.06 -24.13
C ARG A 148 15.09 -7.35 -24.71
N LEU A 149 14.53 -7.31 -25.91
CA LEU A 149 14.04 -8.52 -26.59
C LEU A 149 15.19 -9.44 -27.00
N ARG A 150 16.32 -8.88 -27.44
CA ARG A 150 17.51 -9.68 -27.75
C ARG A 150 18.05 -10.36 -26.49
N GLU A 151 18.20 -9.62 -25.40
CA GLU A 151 18.61 -10.18 -24.11
C GLU A 151 17.63 -11.27 -23.64
N ALA A 152 16.32 -11.07 -23.79
CA ALA A 152 15.31 -12.08 -23.46
C ALA A 152 15.48 -13.37 -24.28
N ALA A 153 15.77 -13.25 -25.58
CA ALA A 153 16.05 -14.38 -26.44
C ALA A 153 17.33 -15.13 -26.04
N GLU A 154 18.39 -14.40 -25.67
CA GLU A 154 19.67 -14.99 -25.22
C GLU A 154 19.52 -15.74 -23.90
N HIS A 155 18.68 -15.24 -22.99
CA HIS A 155 18.46 -15.85 -21.67
C HIS A 155 17.28 -16.83 -21.62
N GLY A 156 16.56 -17.02 -22.73
CA GLY A 156 15.42 -17.93 -22.81
C GLY A 156 14.17 -17.46 -22.07
N ASP A 157 13.97 -16.16 -21.90
CA ASP A 157 12.77 -15.57 -21.27
C ASP A 157 11.57 -15.63 -22.24
N GLN A 158 10.96 -16.81 -22.33
CA GLN A 158 9.82 -17.08 -23.20
C GLN A 158 8.58 -16.24 -22.85
N ILE A 159 8.42 -15.84 -21.58
CA ILE A 159 7.27 -15.05 -21.15
C ILE A 159 7.31 -13.66 -21.78
N LEU A 160 8.48 -13.01 -21.75
CA LEU A 160 8.66 -11.71 -22.37
C LEU A 160 8.56 -11.77 -23.89
N LEU A 161 9.10 -12.81 -24.52
CA LEU A 161 9.00 -13.01 -25.98
C LEU A 161 7.55 -13.22 -26.42
N ASP A 162 6.79 -14.09 -25.77
CA ASP A 162 5.37 -14.29 -26.07
C ASP A 162 4.55 -13.01 -25.86
N ALA A 163 4.83 -12.26 -24.80
CA ALA A 163 4.19 -10.98 -24.54
C ALA A 163 4.52 -9.95 -25.63
N ALA A 164 5.77 -9.92 -26.10
CA ALA A 164 6.22 -9.03 -27.17
C ALA A 164 5.53 -9.37 -28.50
N THR A 165 5.46 -10.64 -28.88
CA THR A 165 4.71 -11.09 -30.06
C THR A 165 3.27 -10.58 -29.99
N ARG A 166 2.57 -10.76 -28.87
CA ARG A 166 1.20 -10.24 -28.70
C ARG A 166 1.09 -8.72 -28.73
N LEU A 167 2.11 -8.00 -28.28
CA LEU A 167 2.13 -6.54 -28.23
C LEU A 167 2.42 -5.92 -29.60
N PHE A 168 3.26 -6.57 -30.42
CA PHE A 168 3.68 -6.07 -31.73
C PHE A 168 2.90 -6.65 -32.92
N ASP A 169 2.31 -7.86 -32.81
CA ASP A 169 1.47 -8.48 -33.85
C ASP A 169 0.01 -7.99 -33.85
N ALA A 170 -0.29 -6.83 -33.25
CA ALA A 170 -1.65 -6.27 -33.26
C ALA A 170 -2.07 -5.68 -34.61
N ASP A 171 -1.21 -5.68 -35.64
CA ASP A 171 -1.55 -5.31 -37.03
C ASP A 171 -0.96 -6.31 -38.02
N GLY A 172 -1.56 -7.49 -38.06
CA GLY A 172 -1.29 -8.53 -39.05
C GLY A 172 -2.53 -8.89 -39.86
N HIS A 173 -3.30 -7.91 -40.36
CA HIS A 173 -4.10 -7.93 -41.62
C HIS A 173 -5.01 -6.69 -41.70
N ASP A 174 -4.65 -5.73 -42.56
CA ASP A 174 -5.54 -5.12 -43.59
C ASP A 174 -4.83 -3.95 -44.31
N ALA A 175 -4.05 -4.28 -45.35
CA ALA A 175 -3.91 -3.58 -46.64
C ALA A 175 -2.85 -4.26 -47.52
#